data_AF-A6HH11-F1
#
_entry.id   AF-A6HH11-F1
#
_cell.length_a   1.000
_cell.length_b   1.000
_cell.length_c   1.000
_cell.angle_alpha   90.00
_cell.angle_beta   90.00
_cell.angle_gamma   90.00
#
_symmetry.space_group_name_H-M   'P 1'
#
loop_
_entity.id
_entity.type
_entity.pdbx_description
1 polymer ?
#
loop_
_entity_poly.entity_id
_entity_poly.type
_entity_poly.pdbx_seq_one_letter_code
_entity_poly.pdbx_strand_id
1 'polypeptide(L)'
;MMRRLLAQHATSECPKRTQPCAYCTKEFVYDTIQSHQYQCPRLPVPCPNQCGVGTVAREDLPTHLKDSCSTAFVLCPFKESGCKHRCPKLAMGRHVEESVKPHLAMMCALVSRQRQELQELRRELEELSVGSDGVLIWKIGSYGRRLQEAKAKPNLECFSPAFYTHKYGYKLQVSAFLNGNGSGEGTHLSIYIRVLPGAFDNLLEWPFARRVTFSLLDQSDPGLAKPQHVTETFHPDPNWKNFQKPGTWRGSLDESSLGFGYPKFISHQDIRKRNYVRDDAVFIRASVELPRKILS
;
A
#
# COMPACT_ATOMS: atom_id res chain seq x y z
N MET A 1 18.31 -39.73 -75.81
CA MET A 1 16.93 -39.33 -75.47
C MET A 1 16.45 -38.28 -76.46
N MET A 2 15.33 -38.53 -77.15
CA MET A 2 14.68 -37.51 -78.00
C MET A 2 14.13 -36.38 -77.13
N ARG A 3 14.35 -35.10 -77.53
CA ARG A 3 13.91 -33.88 -76.80
C ARG A 3 12.43 -33.87 -76.39
N ARG A 4 11.56 -34.63 -77.07
CA ARG A 4 10.12 -34.75 -76.76
C ARG A 4 9.81 -35.49 -75.45
N LEU A 5 10.69 -36.39 -75.01
CA LEU A 5 10.48 -37.20 -73.80
C LEU A 5 11.11 -36.58 -72.53
N LEU A 6 11.86 -35.48 -72.68
CA LEU A 6 12.54 -34.81 -71.56
C LEU A 6 11.56 -34.21 -70.54
N ALA A 7 10.44 -33.67 -71.00
CA ALA A 7 9.39 -33.12 -70.12
C ALA A 7 8.70 -34.22 -69.30
N GLN A 8 8.45 -35.37 -69.92
CA GLN A 8 7.84 -36.53 -69.26
C GLN A 8 8.84 -37.16 -68.28
N HIS A 9 10.10 -37.35 -68.70
CA HIS A 9 11.17 -37.82 -67.81
C HIS A 9 11.34 -36.90 -66.59
N ALA A 10 11.38 -35.57 -66.79
CA ALA A 10 11.54 -34.60 -65.71
C ALA A 10 10.40 -34.62 -64.68
N THR A 11 9.19 -35.02 -65.07
CA THR A 11 8.01 -35.03 -64.20
C THR A 11 7.73 -36.40 -63.57
N SER A 12 7.92 -37.51 -64.28
CA SER A 12 7.53 -38.84 -63.80
C SER A 12 8.69 -39.80 -63.45
N GLU A 13 9.90 -39.59 -63.99
CA GLU A 13 10.99 -40.58 -63.91
C GLU A 13 12.28 -40.03 -63.27
N CYS A 14 12.50 -38.72 -63.29
CA CYS A 14 13.72 -38.10 -62.82
C CYS A 14 13.84 -38.22 -61.29
N PRO A 15 14.88 -38.88 -60.74
CA PRO A 15 15.12 -38.95 -59.30
C PRO A 15 15.36 -37.58 -58.65
N LYS A 16 15.77 -36.60 -59.48
CA LYS A 16 15.97 -35.20 -59.09
C LYS A 16 14.75 -34.31 -59.32
N ARG A 17 13.59 -34.86 -59.70
CA ARG A 17 12.34 -34.08 -59.82
C ARG A 17 11.97 -33.43 -58.50
N THR A 18 11.37 -32.26 -58.55
CA THR A 18 10.77 -31.65 -57.36
C THR A 18 9.34 -32.15 -57.18
N GLN A 19 8.93 -32.35 -55.94
CA GLN A 19 7.56 -32.65 -55.56
C GLN A 19 7.18 -31.82 -54.32
N PRO A 20 5.98 -31.26 -54.26
CA PRO A 20 5.51 -30.58 -53.06
C PRO A 20 5.30 -31.56 -51.92
N CYS A 21 5.71 -31.18 -50.71
CA CYS A 21 5.37 -31.90 -49.49
C CYS A 21 3.84 -31.89 -49.28
N ALA A 22 3.26 -33.06 -49.00
CA ALA A 22 1.82 -33.19 -48.74
C ALA A 22 1.31 -32.38 -47.52
N TYR A 23 2.21 -31.95 -46.63
CA TYR A 23 1.86 -31.26 -45.38
C TYR A 23 2.22 -29.76 -45.39
N CYS A 24 3.44 -29.41 -45.84
CA CYS A 24 3.91 -28.02 -45.82
C CYS A 24 3.93 -27.34 -47.19
N THR A 25 3.53 -28.04 -48.26
CA THR A 25 3.44 -27.61 -49.67
C THR A 25 4.72 -27.06 -50.30
N LYS A 26 5.82 -26.94 -49.55
CA LYS A 26 7.16 -26.60 -50.08
C LYS A 26 7.68 -27.69 -50.99
N GLU A 27 8.41 -27.30 -52.02
CA GLU A 27 9.00 -28.23 -52.99
C GLU A 27 10.33 -28.82 -52.49
N PHE A 28 10.47 -30.13 -52.65
CA PHE A 28 11.69 -30.86 -52.33
C PHE A 28 12.05 -31.81 -53.47
N VAL A 29 13.34 -32.13 -53.59
CA VAL A 29 13.77 -33.18 -54.51
C VAL A 29 13.20 -34.52 -54.04
N TYR A 30 12.63 -35.31 -54.95
CA TYR A 30 11.96 -36.58 -54.68
C TYR A 30 12.79 -37.53 -53.80
N ASP A 31 14.10 -37.62 -54.05
CA ASP A 31 15.06 -38.41 -53.27
C ASP A 31 15.19 -37.96 -51.79
N THR A 32 14.96 -36.67 -51.52
CA THR A 32 15.11 -36.04 -50.19
C THR A 32 13.79 -35.79 -49.46
N ILE A 33 12.65 -36.01 -50.10
CA ILE A 33 11.34 -35.68 -49.51
C ILE A 33 11.03 -36.55 -48.28
N GLN A 34 11.55 -37.78 -48.23
CA GLN A 34 11.42 -38.67 -47.07
C GLN A 34 12.20 -38.13 -45.85
N SER A 35 13.43 -37.63 -46.04
CA SER A 35 14.21 -37.05 -44.93
C SER A 35 13.56 -35.78 -44.40
N HIS A 36 12.95 -34.96 -45.27
CA HIS A 36 12.16 -33.81 -44.87
C HIS A 36 10.95 -34.19 -43.98
N GLN A 37 10.24 -35.29 -44.25
CA GLN A 37 9.09 -35.70 -43.43
C GLN A 37 9.45 -35.85 -41.95
N TYR A 38 10.65 -36.35 -41.62
CA TYR A 38 11.13 -36.44 -40.24
C TYR A 38 11.32 -35.10 -39.53
N GLN A 39 11.35 -33.97 -40.27
CA GLN A 39 11.55 -32.62 -39.74
C GLN A 39 10.46 -31.64 -40.20
N CYS A 40 9.43 -32.12 -40.90
CA CYS A 40 8.42 -31.27 -41.49
C CYS A 40 7.60 -30.58 -40.38
N PRO A 41 7.54 -29.24 -40.34
CA PRO A 41 6.85 -28.50 -39.27
C PRO A 41 5.33 -28.71 -39.28
N ARG A 42 4.77 -28.97 -40.47
CA ARG A 42 3.34 -29.20 -40.68
C ARG A 42 2.92 -30.66 -40.58
N LEU A 43 3.87 -31.58 -40.35
CA LEU A 43 3.54 -32.99 -40.20
C LEU A 43 2.60 -33.14 -38.98
N PRO A 44 1.39 -33.73 -39.17
CA PRO A 44 0.52 -34.04 -38.05
C PRO A 44 1.14 -35.11 -37.16
N VAL A 45 1.30 -34.81 -35.88
CA VAL A 45 1.82 -35.72 -34.86
C VAL A 45 0.77 -35.92 -33.76
N PRO A 46 0.66 -37.12 -33.17
CA PRO A 46 -0.23 -37.34 -32.04
C PRO A 46 0.27 -36.58 -30.81
N CYS A 47 -0.66 -36.11 -29.97
CA CYS A 47 -0.29 -35.51 -28.69
C CYS A 47 0.35 -36.55 -27.77
N PRO A 48 1.55 -36.31 -27.19
CA PRO A 48 2.20 -37.22 -26.26
C PRO A 48 1.35 -37.55 -25.02
N ASN A 49 0.50 -36.61 -24.60
CA ASN A 49 -0.42 -36.79 -23.47
C ASN A 49 -1.75 -37.47 -23.86
N GLN A 50 -1.87 -37.95 -25.11
CA GLN A 50 -3.04 -38.65 -25.66
C GLN A 50 -4.36 -37.96 -25.31
N CYS A 51 -4.41 -36.63 -25.48
CA CYS A 51 -5.51 -35.78 -25.03
C CYS A 51 -6.83 -35.93 -25.82
N GLY A 52 -6.90 -36.90 -26.75
CA GLY A 52 -8.05 -37.12 -27.63
C GLY A 52 -8.11 -36.21 -28.86
N VAL A 53 -7.29 -35.14 -28.93
CA VAL A 53 -7.11 -34.36 -30.16
C VAL A 53 -6.26 -35.21 -31.11
N GLY A 54 -6.87 -35.75 -32.16
CA GLY A 54 -6.29 -36.80 -33.01
C GLY A 54 -4.85 -36.55 -33.46
N THR A 55 -4.58 -35.41 -34.11
CA THR A 55 -3.22 -34.98 -34.47
C THR A 55 -3.08 -33.46 -34.43
N VAL A 56 -1.88 -32.97 -34.14
CA VAL A 56 -1.52 -31.55 -34.10
C VAL A 56 -0.31 -31.36 -35.02
N ALA A 57 -0.21 -30.24 -35.75
CA ALA A 57 1.01 -29.96 -36.52
C ALA A 57 2.22 -29.92 -35.58
N ARG A 58 3.35 -30.49 -36.02
CA ARG A 58 4.57 -30.59 -35.20
C ARG A 58 5.01 -29.25 -34.62
N GLU A 59 4.94 -28.17 -35.41
CA GLU A 59 5.31 -26.82 -34.95
C GLU A 59 4.36 -26.25 -33.89
N ASP A 60 3.08 -26.65 -33.90
CA ASP A 60 2.06 -26.20 -32.96
C ASP A 60 2.00 -27.05 -31.69
N LEU A 61 2.67 -28.21 -31.67
CA LEU A 61 2.65 -29.14 -30.53
C LEU A 61 3.10 -28.49 -29.20
N PRO A 62 4.17 -27.65 -29.14
CA PRO A 62 4.54 -26.97 -27.91
C PRO A 62 3.45 -26.03 -27.37
N THR A 63 2.82 -25.27 -28.27
CA THR A 63 1.72 -24.35 -27.93
C THR A 63 0.49 -25.13 -27.47
N HIS A 64 0.15 -26.22 -28.16
CA HIS A 64 -0.91 -27.13 -27.73
C HIS A 64 -0.65 -27.66 -26.32
N LEU A 65 0.54 -28.21 -26.04
CA LEU A 65 0.88 -28.78 -24.73
C LEU A 65 0.79 -27.75 -23.59
N LYS A 66 1.11 -26.50 -23.87
CA LYS A 66 1.10 -25.41 -22.90
C LYS A 66 -0.31 -24.84 -22.67
N ASP A 67 -1.04 -24.52 -23.74
CA ASP A 67 -2.21 -23.66 -23.66
C ASP A 67 -3.53 -24.41 -23.93
N SER A 68 -3.51 -25.47 -24.74
CA SER A 68 -4.72 -26.13 -25.25
C SER A 68 -4.93 -27.56 -24.77
N CYS A 69 -3.88 -28.24 -24.30
CA CYS A 69 -3.91 -29.66 -23.94
C CYS A 69 -4.69 -29.87 -22.64
N SER A 70 -5.85 -30.51 -22.74
CA SER A 70 -6.76 -30.81 -21.62
C SER A 70 -6.17 -31.78 -20.59
N THR A 71 -5.18 -32.59 -20.99
CA THR A 71 -4.46 -33.53 -20.10
C THR A 71 -3.14 -32.96 -19.58
N ALA A 72 -2.79 -31.71 -19.94
CA ALA A 72 -1.59 -31.08 -19.40
C ALA A 72 -1.72 -30.89 -17.89
N PHE A 73 -0.63 -31.17 -17.17
CA PHE A 73 -0.58 -31.03 -15.72
C PHE A 73 -0.42 -29.56 -15.31
N VAL A 74 -1.44 -29.02 -14.65
CA VAL A 74 -1.51 -27.63 -14.18
C VAL A 74 -1.50 -27.56 -12.66
N LEU A 75 -1.00 -26.46 -12.11
CA LEU A 75 -1.02 -26.17 -10.68
C LEU A 75 -2.42 -25.73 -10.24
N CYS A 76 -2.78 -26.04 -9.00
CA CYS A 76 -4.03 -25.57 -8.39
C CYS A 76 -4.12 -24.03 -8.41
N PRO A 77 -5.29 -23.44 -8.72
CA PRO A 77 -5.50 -21.99 -8.65
C PRO A 77 -5.15 -21.37 -7.29
N PHE A 78 -5.24 -22.14 -6.21
CA PHE A 78 -4.89 -21.72 -4.84
C PHE A 78 -3.39 -21.87 -4.52
N LYS A 79 -2.51 -21.95 -5.52
CA LYS A 79 -1.06 -22.09 -5.30
C LYS A 79 -0.44 -20.95 -4.50
N GLU A 80 -0.86 -19.71 -4.75
CA GLU A 80 -0.36 -18.51 -4.04
C GLU A 80 -0.86 -18.48 -2.59
N SER A 81 -2.00 -19.12 -2.34
CA SER A 81 -2.58 -19.37 -1.01
C SER A 81 -1.86 -20.48 -0.24
N GLY A 82 -1.04 -21.29 -0.94
CA GLY A 82 -0.26 -22.39 -0.36
C GLY A 82 -0.62 -23.79 -0.87
N CYS A 83 -1.59 -23.95 -1.77
CA CYS A 83 -1.93 -25.27 -2.31
C CYS A 83 -0.88 -25.76 -3.33
N LYS A 84 -0.17 -26.84 -3.00
CA LYS A 84 0.89 -27.40 -3.87
C LYS A 84 0.37 -28.44 -4.87
N HIS A 85 -0.95 -28.64 -4.96
CA HIS A 85 -1.53 -29.71 -5.79
C HIS A 85 -1.33 -29.43 -7.29
N ARG A 86 -1.05 -30.48 -8.04
CA ARG A 86 -0.89 -30.46 -9.50
C ARG A 86 -1.55 -31.68 -10.10
N CYS A 87 -2.40 -31.49 -11.10
CA CYS A 87 -3.09 -32.59 -11.78
C CYS A 87 -3.41 -32.20 -13.24
N PRO A 88 -3.82 -33.15 -14.10
CA PRO A 88 -4.29 -32.84 -15.44
C PRO A 88 -5.43 -31.81 -15.43
N LYS A 89 -5.45 -30.88 -16.39
CA LYS A 89 -6.44 -29.77 -16.45
C LYS A 89 -7.89 -30.26 -16.36
N LEU A 90 -8.22 -31.40 -16.98
CA LEU A 90 -9.53 -32.06 -16.87
C LEU A 90 -9.91 -32.47 -15.44
N ALA A 91 -8.94 -32.88 -14.62
CA ALA A 91 -9.17 -33.33 -13.24
C ALA A 91 -9.18 -32.18 -12.22
N MET A 92 -8.81 -30.97 -12.63
CA MET A 92 -8.67 -29.82 -11.72
C MET A 92 -10.01 -29.38 -11.12
N GLY A 93 -11.10 -29.41 -11.89
CA GLY A 93 -12.43 -29.06 -11.38
C GLY A 93 -12.82 -29.91 -10.16
N ARG A 94 -12.67 -31.23 -10.29
CA ARG A 94 -12.93 -32.18 -9.20
C ARG A 94 -12.04 -31.91 -7.99
N HIS A 95 -10.74 -31.70 -8.18
CA HIS A 95 -9.83 -31.38 -7.07
C HIS A 95 -10.29 -30.13 -6.31
N VAL A 96 -10.65 -29.06 -7.02
CA VAL A 96 -11.08 -27.80 -6.41
C VAL A 96 -12.37 -27.99 -5.61
N GLU A 97 -13.34 -28.74 -6.14
CA GLU A 97 -14.60 -29.08 -5.45
C GLU A 97 -14.40 -29.93 -4.20
N GLU A 98 -13.56 -30.97 -4.29
CA GLU A 98 -13.26 -31.85 -3.15
C GLU A 98 -12.42 -31.16 -2.07
N SER A 99 -11.62 -30.15 -2.47
CA SER A 99 -10.68 -29.44 -1.59
C SER A 99 -11.17 -28.07 -1.12
N VAL A 100 -12.47 -27.76 -1.24
CA VAL A 100 -13.04 -26.46 -0.82
C VAL A 100 -12.72 -26.13 0.63
N LYS A 101 -12.91 -27.08 1.57
CA LYS A 101 -12.64 -26.84 3.00
C LYS A 101 -11.16 -26.51 3.27
N PRO A 102 -10.18 -27.32 2.79
CA PRO A 102 -8.77 -26.95 2.86
C PRO A 102 -8.45 -25.58 2.24
N HIS A 103 -8.97 -25.29 1.05
CA HIS A 103 -8.72 -24.03 0.36
C HIS A 103 -9.28 -22.83 1.14
N LEU A 104 -10.47 -22.95 1.73
CA LEU A 104 -11.05 -21.90 2.59
C LEU A 104 -10.19 -21.68 3.84
N ALA A 105 -9.71 -22.75 4.49
CA ALA A 105 -8.83 -22.63 5.64
C ALA A 105 -7.52 -21.91 5.29
N MET A 106 -6.91 -22.24 4.14
CA MET A 106 -5.72 -21.55 3.62
C MET A 106 -6.00 -20.06 3.37
N MET A 107 -7.19 -19.73 2.84
CA MET A 107 -7.56 -18.33 2.58
C MET A 107 -7.80 -17.54 3.86
N CYS A 108 -8.47 -18.12 4.85
CA CYS A 108 -8.62 -17.51 6.18
C CYS A 108 -7.25 -17.26 6.85
N ALA A 109 -6.33 -18.22 6.75
CA ALA A 109 -4.97 -18.06 7.25
C ALA A 109 -4.21 -16.96 6.52
N LEU A 110 -4.30 -16.89 5.19
CA LEU A 110 -3.68 -15.82 4.40
C LEU A 110 -4.21 -14.44 4.78
N VAL A 111 -5.54 -14.28 4.88
CA VAL A 111 -6.18 -13.01 5.25
C VAL A 111 -5.76 -12.59 6.67
N SER A 112 -5.69 -13.54 7.60
CA SER A 112 -5.24 -13.27 8.97
C SER A 112 -3.78 -12.80 9.01
N ARG A 113 -2.90 -13.46 8.25
CA ARG A 113 -1.49 -13.06 8.13
C ARG A 113 -1.34 -11.68 7.49
N GLN A 114 -2.02 -11.44 6.38
CA GLN A 114 -1.99 -10.14 5.69
C GLN A 114 -2.51 -9.01 6.59
N ARG A 115 -3.54 -9.28 7.39
CA ARG A 115 -4.03 -8.31 8.38
C ARG A 115 -2.97 -7.99 9.44
N GLN A 116 -2.24 -9.00 9.91
CA GLN A 116 -1.14 -8.80 10.85
C GLN A 116 0.01 -8.00 10.22
N GLU A 117 0.46 -8.36 9.02
CA GLU A 117 1.50 -7.63 8.28
C GLU A 117 1.11 -6.16 8.05
N LEU A 118 -0.15 -5.89 7.68
CA LEU A 118 -0.66 -4.52 7.55
C LEU A 118 -0.69 -3.74 8.87
N GLN A 119 -0.96 -4.42 9.99
CA GLN A 119 -0.90 -3.79 11.31
C GLN A 119 0.55 -3.48 11.72
N GLU A 120 1.49 -4.38 11.43
CA GLU A 120 2.91 -4.19 11.68
C GLU A 120 3.47 -3.02 10.85
N LEU A 121 3.18 -2.98 9.55
CA LEU A 121 3.59 -1.88 8.66
C LEU A 121 3.00 -0.54 9.09
N ARG A 122 1.73 -0.50 9.54
CA ARG A 122 1.14 0.74 10.09
C ARG A 122 1.87 1.20 11.34
N ARG A 123 2.24 0.28 12.23
CA ARG A 123 3.03 0.60 13.43
C ARG A 123 4.40 1.14 13.07
N GLU A 124 5.08 0.54 12.09
CA GLU A 124 6.39 1.01 11.60
C GLU A 124 6.29 2.40 10.97
N LEU A 125 5.25 2.67 10.17
CA LEU A 125 4.98 3.99 9.61
C LEU A 125 4.73 5.04 10.71
N GLU A 126 4.03 4.68 11.79
CA GLU A 126 3.87 5.55 12.95
C GLU A 126 5.19 5.82 13.68
N GLU A 127 6.11 4.85 13.76
CA GLU A 127 7.43 5.03 14.36
C GLU A 127 8.35 5.91 13.50
N LEU A 128 8.18 5.86 12.18
CA LEU A 128 8.86 6.75 11.23
C LEU A 128 8.31 8.18 11.23
N SER A 129 7.12 8.40 11.82
CA SER A 129 6.55 9.73 12.05
C SER A 129 7.36 10.47 13.11
N VAL A 130 8.52 10.97 12.72
CA VAL A 130 9.40 11.82 13.54
C VAL A 130 9.19 13.26 13.09
N GLY A 131 8.96 14.17 14.05
CA GLY A 131 8.94 15.60 13.75
C GLY A 131 10.27 16.01 13.11
N SER A 132 10.21 16.77 12.01
CA SER A 132 11.43 17.31 11.41
C SER A 132 12.01 18.33 12.38
N ASP A 133 13.12 18.00 13.03
CA ASP A 133 13.78 18.85 14.04
C ASP A 133 12.83 19.35 15.15
N GLY A 134 11.98 18.46 15.68
CA GLY A 134 11.04 18.83 16.75
C GLY A 134 9.74 19.45 16.26
N VAL A 135 9.53 19.53 14.94
CA VAL A 135 8.35 20.18 14.35
C VAL A 135 7.42 19.16 13.71
N LEU A 136 6.16 19.16 14.15
CA LEU A 136 5.03 18.57 13.44
C LEU A 136 4.25 19.68 12.72
N ILE A 137 3.94 19.49 11.44
CA ILE A 137 2.94 20.28 10.72
C ILE A 137 1.76 19.36 10.37
N TRP A 138 0.62 19.58 11.02
CA TRP A 138 -0.60 18.80 10.86
C TRP A 138 -1.60 19.55 9.98
N LYS A 139 -1.90 18.97 8.82
CA LYS A 139 -2.97 19.45 7.92
C LYS A 139 -4.32 18.86 8.35
N ILE A 140 -5.30 19.71 8.59
CA ILE A 140 -6.71 19.32 8.76
C ILE A 140 -7.45 19.75 7.50
N GLY A 141 -7.71 18.79 6.60
CA GLY A 141 -8.52 19.01 5.39
C GLY A 141 -10.01 18.83 5.63
N SER A 142 -10.82 19.23 4.65
CA SER A 142 -12.28 19.23 4.73
C SER A 142 -12.79 20.06 5.92
N TYR A 143 -12.16 21.22 6.15
CA TYR A 143 -12.37 22.05 7.35
C TYR A 143 -13.84 22.45 7.52
N GLY A 144 -14.49 22.91 6.45
CA GLY A 144 -15.90 23.33 6.48
C GLY A 144 -16.83 22.21 6.93
N ARG A 145 -16.66 21.00 6.36
CA ARG A 145 -17.46 19.82 6.75
C ARG A 145 -17.20 19.42 8.20
N ARG A 146 -15.93 19.31 8.59
CA ARG A 146 -15.55 18.92 9.96
C ARG A 146 -16.00 19.94 11.00
N LEU A 147 -16.02 21.23 10.66
CA LEU A 147 -16.55 22.27 11.54
C LEU A 147 -18.07 22.13 11.73
N GLN A 148 -18.82 21.80 10.67
CA GLN A 148 -20.26 21.51 10.78
C GLN A 148 -20.52 20.28 11.66
N GLU A 149 -19.75 19.21 11.46
CA GLU A 149 -19.81 18.01 12.31
C GLU A 149 -19.52 18.37 13.78
N ALA A 150 -18.51 19.19 14.05
CA ALA A 150 -18.15 19.62 15.42
C ALA A 150 -19.18 20.58 16.05
N LYS A 151 -19.98 21.29 15.24
CA LYS A 151 -21.13 22.07 15.73
C LYS A 151 -22.31 21.19 16.09
N ALA A 152 -22.55 20.14 15.31
CA ALA A 152 -23.62 19.18 15.56
C ALA A 152 -23.31 18.24 16.73
N LYS A 153 -22.02 17.94 16.96
CA LYS A 153 -21.55 17.07 18.03
C LYS A 153 -20.55 17.80 18.93
N PRO A 154 -21.00 18.32 20.10
CA PRO A 154 -20.11 18.91 21.09
C PRO A 154 -18.97 17.96 21.48
N ASN A 155 -17.81 18.52 21.83
CA ASN A 155 -16.61 17.76 22.18
C ASN A 155 -16.09 16.80 21.08
N LEU A 156 -16.40 17.06 19.81
CA LEU A 156 -15.78 16.33 18.70
C LEU A 156 -14.30 16.74 18.54
N GLU A 157 -13.42 15.87 19.01
CA GLU A 157 -11.96 16.06 18.97
C GLU A 157 -11.37 15.49 17.67
N CYS A 158 -10.51 16.27 17.02
CA CYS A 158 -9.66 15.83 15.91
C CYS A 158 -8.25 15.53 16.45
N PHE A 159 -7.59 14.50 15.92
CA PHE A 159 -6.24 14.09 16.33
C PHE A 159 -5.25 14.15 15.17
N SER A 160 -4.05 14.63 15.45
CA SER A 160 -2.90 14.41 14.55
C SER A 160 -2.47 12.95 14.59
N PRO A 161 -1.69 12.48 13.60
CA PRO A 161 -0.84 11.31 13.82
C PRO A 161 0.01 11.51 15.07
N ALA A 162 0.31 10.43 15.78
CA ALA A 162 1.33 10.48 16.80
C ALA A 162 2.69 10.79 16.15
N PHE A 163 3.56 11.47 16.87
CA PHE A 163 4.89 11.79 16.39
C PHE A 163 5.90 11.77 17.51
N TYR A 164 7.13 11.40 17.18
CA TYR A 164 8.25 11.55 18.09
C TYR A 164 8.85 12.95 17.97
N THR A 165 9.18 13.57 19.10
CA THR A 165 9.85 14.89 19.14
C THR A 165 11.16 14.88 18.35
N HIS A 166 11.97 13.85 18.54
CA HIS A 166 13.17 13.54 17.77
C HIS A 166 13.33 12.03 17.74
N LYS A 167 14.27 11.51 16.94
CA LYS A 167 14.56 10.08 16.93
C LYS A 167 14.89 9.61 18.35
N TYR A 168 14.19 8.56 18.80
CA TYR A 168 14.29 8.02 20.17
C TYR A 168 13.78 8.93 21.30
N GLY A 169 13.05 10.01 20.98
CA GLY A 169 12.52 10.97 21.94
C GLY A 169 11.12 10.66 22.48
N TYR A 170 10.47 11.67 23.05
CA TYR A 170 9.08 11.57 23.55
C TYR A 170 8.08 11.37 22.40
N LYS A 171 7.09 10.50 22.59
CA LYS A 171 5.93 10.35 21.70
C LYS A 171 4.82 11.31 22.12
N LEU A 172 4.39 12.17 21.22
CA LEU A 172 3.36 13.18 21.45
C LEU A 172 2.22 13.05 20.42
N GLN A 173 1.08 13.63 20.74
CA GLN A 173 -0.03 13.79 19.80
C GLN A 173 -0.72 15.13 20.03
N VAL A 174 -0.99 15.84 18.94
CA VAL A 174 -1.75 17.10 18.96
C VAL A 174 -3.21 16.77 18.73
N SER A 175 -4.10 17.50 19.40
CA SER A 175 -5.52 17.44 19.12
C SER A 175 -6.14 18.82 19.02
N ALA A 176 -7.29 18.90 18.35
CA ALA A 176 -8.00 20.15 18.14
C ALA A 176 -9.52 19.95 18.19
N PHE A 177 -10.20 20.90 18.82
CA PHE A 177 -11.66 21.02 18.77
C PHE A 177 -11.99 22.15 17.81
N LEU A 178 -12.45 21.83 16.62
CA LEU A 178 -12.70 22.84 15.57
C LEU A 178 -13.81 23.81 15.96
N ASN A 179 -14.78 23.37 16.77
CA ASN A 179 -15.82 24.20 17.34
C ASN A 179 -15.58 24.50 18.84
N GLY A 180 -14.34 24.34 19.30
CA GLY A 180 -13.94 24.63 20.67
C GLY A 180 -14.43 23.61 21.69
N ASN A 181 -13.94 23.78 22.91
CA ASN A 181 -14.34 23.03 24.11
C ASN A 181 -14.12 23.92 25.35
N GLY A 182 -14.72 23.54 26.47
CA GLY A 182 -14.59 24.28 27.73
C GLY A 182 -14.94 25.76 27.55
N SER A 183 -14.05 26.66 27.97
CA SER A 183 -14.32 28.11 27.90
C SER A 183 -14.38 28.68 26.48
N GLY A 184 -13.87 27.97 25.47
CA GLY A 184 -13.91 28.39 24.06
C GLY A 184 -14.96 27.68 23.21
N GLU A 185 -15.78 26.82 23.81
CA GLU A 185 -16.84 26.08 23.11
C GLU A 185 -17.75 27.03 22.31
N GLY A 186 -18.02 26.65 21.06
CA GLY A 186 -18.86 27.39 20.11
C GLY A 186 -18.27 28.71 19.58
N THR A 187 -17.14 29.18 20.13
CA THR A 187 -16.61 30.53 19.85
C THR A 187 -15.19 30.55 19.33
N HIS A 188 -14.39 29.55 19.67
CA HIS A 188 -12.98 29.45 19.32
C HIS A 188 -12.66 28.07 18.75
N LEU A 189 -11.53 27.97 18.09
CA LEU A 189 -10.82 26.72 17.90
C LEU A 189 -9.94 26.49 19.13
N SER A 190 -9.97 25.27 19.69
CA SER A 190 -9.11 24.85 20.79
C SER A 190 -8.02 23.90 20.29
N ILE A 191 -6.85 23.95 20.91
CA ILE A 191 -5.73 23.03 20.61
C ILE A 191 -5.12 22.47 21.88
N TYR A 192 -4.66 21.22 21.82
CA TYR A 192 -4.02 20.51 22.93
C TYR A 192 -2.88 19.63 22.45
N ILE A 193 -1.99 19.27 23.37
CA ILE A 193 -0.97 18.24 23.18
C ILE A 193 -0.94 17.31 24.38
N ARG A 194 -0.75 16.03 24.12
CA ARG A 194 -0.61 14.99 25.14
C ARG A 194 0.63 14.17 24.90
N VAL A 195 1.21 13.69 26.00
CA VAL A 195 2.27 12.69 25.98
C VAL A 195 1.63 11.30 25.86
N LEU A 196 2.13 10.50 24.93
CA LEU A 196 1.70 9.12 24.73
C LEU A 196 2.80 8.16 25.18
N PRO A 197 2.46 6.91 25.55
CA PRO A 197 3.46 5.87 25.77
C PRO A 197 4.35 5.70 24.53
N GLY A 198 5.66 5.89 24.71
CA GLY A 198 6.68 5.75 23.68
C GLY A 198 7.57 4.54 23.92
N ALA A 199 8.16 4.01 22.85
CA ALA A 199 9.08 2.86 22.94
C ALA A 199 10.36 3.16 23.74
N PHE A 200 10.69 4.45 23.91
CA PHE A 200 11.95 4.92 24.50
C PHE A 200 11.77 5.58 25.87
N ASP A 201 10.56 5.55 26.45
CA ASP A 201 10.23 6.30 27.68
C ASP A 201 11.14 5.99 28.88
N ASN A 202 11.74 4.80 28.93
CA ASN A 202 12.70 4.41 29.98
C ASN A 202 14.08 5.06 29.85
N LEU A 203 14.39 5.66 28.70
CA LEU A 203 15.64 6.35 28.42
C LEU A 203 15.52 7.88 28.57
N LEU A 204 14.30 8.39 28.77
CA LEU A 204 14.00 9.81 28.77
C LEU A 204 13.88 10.37 30.19
N GLU A 205 14.14 11.67 30.31
CA GLU A 205 13.90 12.43 31.55
C GLU A 205 12.39 12.61 31.78
N TRP A 206 11.96 12.55 33.04
CA TRP A 206 10.58 12.78 33.44
C TRP A 206 10.50 13.70 34.67
N PRO A 207 9.48 14.58 34.76
CA PRO A 207 8.39 14.82 33.80
C PRO A 207 8.86 15.49 32.49
N PHE A 208 8.05 15.42 31.44
CA PHE A 208 8.29 16.13 30.18
C PHE A 208 8.36 17.64 30.43
N ALA A 209 9.52 18.24 30.15
CA ALA A 209 9.82 19.65 30.46
C ALA A 209 10.26 20.49 29.25
N ARG A 210 10.08 19.98 28.03
CA ARG A 210 10.52 20.68 26.81
C ARG A 210 9.50 21.76 26.44
N ARG A 211 9.98 22.96 26.10
CA ARG A 211 9.14 24.07 25.62
C ARG A 211 8.36 23.62 24.39
N VAL A 212 7.07 23.92 24.35
CA VAL A 212 6.19 23.64 23.22
C VAL A 212 5.62 24.94 22.69
N THR A 213 5.66 25.11 21.36
CA THR A 213 5.08 26.23 20.64
C THR A 213 4.05 25.71 19.65
N PHE A 214 2.81 26.16 19.79
CA PHE A 214 1.77 25.93 18.79
C PHE A 214 1.66 27.11 17.85
N SER A 215 1.36 26.83 16.58
CA SER A 215 0.98 27.87 15.62
C SER A 215 -0.16 27.41 14.72
N LEU A 216 -1.17 28.24 14.49
CA LEU A 216 -2.03 28.14 13.32
C LEU A 216 -1.40 28.96 12.19
N LEU A 217 -1.05 28.29 11.09
CA LEU A 217 -0.31 28.90 10.01
C LEU A 217 -1.23 29.75 9.11
N ASP A 218 -0.76 30.95 8.80
CA ASP A 218 -1.31 31.81 7.75
C ASP A 218 -0.71 31.35 6.42
N GLN A 219 -1.56 30.91 5.50
CA GLN A 219 -1.17 30.28 4.23
C GLN A 219 -0.95 31.30 3.10
N SER A 220 -0.54 32.51 3.46
CA SER A 220 -0.13 33.57 2.54
C SER A 220 1.26 33.25 1.95
N ASP A 221 1.49 33.64 0.69
CA ASP A 221 2.80 33.48 0.06
C ASP A 221 3.84 34.38 0.75
N PRO A 222 4.90 33.82 1.38
CA PRO A 222 5.90 34.61 2.09
C PRO A 222 6.68 35.59 1.21
N GLY A 223 6.77 35.34 -0.10
CA GLY A 223 7.42 36.23 -1.05
C GLY A 223 6.60 37.47 -1.41
N LEU A 224 5.28 37.44 -1.18
CA LEU A 224 4.35 38.53 -1.48
C LEU A 224 3.92 39.28 -0.21
N ALA A 225 3.68 38.56 0.87
CA ALA A 225 3.26 39.14 2.14
C ALA A 225 3.78 38.31 3.31
N LYS A 226 4.28 38.97 4.36
CA LYS A 226 4.71 38.30 5.58
C LYS A 226 3.53 37.55 6.22
N PRO A 227 3.57 36.21 6.33
CA PRO A 227 2.51 35.45 6.98
C PRO A 227 2.41 35.83 8.46
N GLN A 228 1.20 35.98 8.98
CA GLN A 228 0.96 36.27 10.39
C GLN A 228 0.33 35.07 11.08
N HIS A 229 1.17 34.20 11.62
CA HIS A 229 0.71 33.02 12.34
C HIS A 229 0.16 33.39 13.71
N VAL A 230 -0.94 32.76 14.14
CA VAL A 230 -1.37 32.81 15.54
C VAL A 230 -0.54 31.79 16.31
N THR A 231 0.17 32.23 17.35
CA THR A 231 1.18 31.42 18.04
C THR A 231 1.05 31.55 19.54
N GLU A 232 1.08 30.41 20.24
CA GLU A 232 1.16 30.35 21.70
C GLU A 232 2.31 29.43 22.12
N THR A 233 3.00 29.79 23.19
CA THR A 233 4.13 29.03 23.71
C THR A 233 3.93 28.78 25.19
N PHE A 234 4.27 27.58 25.65
CA PHE A 234 4.31 27.26 27.07
C PHE A 234 5.51 26.40 27.44
N HIS A 235 5.83 26.46 28.73
CA HIS A 235 6.76 25.56 29.39
C HIS A 235 5.94 24.60 30.25
N PRO A 236 6.03 23.28 30.02
CA PRO A 236 5.36 22.29 30.84
C PRO A 236 5.64 22.48 32.34
N ASP A 237 4.59 22.63 33.15
CA ASP A 237 4.74 22.63 34.61
C ASP A 237 4.99 21.20 35.10
N PRO A 238 6.02 20.96 35.93
CA PRO A 238 6.35 19.63 36.42
C PRO A 238 5.28 19.01 37.33
N ASN A 239 4.32 19.79 37.83
CA ASN A 239 3.21 19.31 38.66
C ASN A 239 1.99 18.88 37.82
N TRP A 240 1.97 19.16 36.51
CA TRP A 240 0.85 18.76 35.67
C TRP A 240 0.92 17.26 35.37
N LYS A 241 -0.16 16.55 35.72
CA LYS A 241 -0.29 15.10 35.52
C LYS A 241 -0.10 14.67 34.05
N ASN A 242 -0.52 15.51 33.10
CA ASN A 242 -0.43 15.26 31.65
C ASN A 242 1.00 15.12 31.11
N PHE A 243 2.00 15.61 31.84
CA PHE A 243 3.41 15.60 31.42
C PHE A 243 4.26 14.60 32.17
N GLN A 244 3.63 13.81 33.02
CA GLN A 244 4.32 12.75 33.71
C GLN A 244 4.54 11.51 32.84
N LYS A 245 5.39 10.59 33.33
CA LYS A 245 5.68 9.34 32.62
C LYS A 245 4.40 8.52 32.38
N PRO A 246 4.08 8.16 31.13
CA PRO A 246 2.94 7.29 30.86
C PRO A 246 3.09 5.93 31.56
N GLY A 247 1.99 5.41 32.11
CA GLY A 247 1.91 4.05 32.68
C GLY A 247 2.35 3.89 34.14
N THR A 248 2.87 4.94 34.81
CA THR A 248 3.20 4.85 36.26
C THR A 248 1.99 5.00 37.19
N TRP A 249 0.85 5.52 36.70
CA TRP A 249 -0.40 5.60 37.49
C TRP A 249 -1.35 4.46 37.14
N ARG A 250 -1.52 3.50 38.08
CA ARG A 250 -2.64 2.53 38.10
C ARG A 250 -3.87 3.11 38.81
N GLY A 251 -4.33 4.28 38.40
CA GLY A 251 -5.52 4.91 38.98
C GLY A 251 -6.35 5.57 37.90
N SER A 252 -7.61 5.13 37.78
CA SER A 252 -8.71 5.62 36.93
C SER A 252 -8.37 6.07 35.51
N LEU A 253 -8.92 5.35 34.53
CA LEU A 253 -8.76 5.50 33.08
C LEU A 253 -9.23 6.85 32.49
N ASP A 254 -9.68 7.82 33.29
CA ASP A 254 -10.57 8.89 32.80
C ASP A 254 -10.16 10.35 33.10
N GLU A 255 -9.29 10.64 34.08
CA GLU A 255 -9.20 12.04 34.57
C GLU A 255 -8.27 13.01 33.82
N SER A 256 -7.45 12.58 32.84
CA SER A 256 -6.62 13.55 32.10
C SER A 256 -6.37 13.21 30.62
N SER A 257 -7.41 12.69 29.95
CA SER A 257 -7.31 12.31 28.54
C SER A 257 -7.03 13.50 27.61
N LEU A 258 -7.45 14.73 27.93
CA LEU A 258 -7.36 15.89 27.02
C LEU A 258 -5.95 16.42 26.76
N GLY A 259 -4.96 16.14 27.62
CA GLY A 259 -3.64 16.79 27.56
C GLY A 259 -3.67 18.26 28.00
N PHE A 260 -2.62 19.02 27.71
CA PHE A 260 -2.53 20.46 28.00
C PHE A 260 -2.66 21.30 26.73
N GLY A 261 -3.29 22.47 26.83
CA GLY A 261 -3.51 23.33 25.67
C GLY A 261 -4.34 24.57 25.95
N TYR A 262 -4.86 25.15 24.87
CA TYR A 262 -5.51 26.45 24.86
C TYR A 262 -6.96 26.30 24.39
N PRO A 263 -7.96 26.41 25.30
CA PRO A 263 -9.37 26.34 24.92
C PRO A 263 -9.81 27.53 24.04
N LYS A 264 -9.09 28.66 24.10
CA LYS A 264 -9.38 29.86 23.31
C LYS A 264 -8.17 30.23 22.43
N PHE A 265 -7.73 29.32 21.57
CA PHE A 265 -6.53 29.54 20.77
C PHE A 265 -6.73 30.59 19.67
N ILE A 266 -7.84 30.52 18.93
CA ILE A 266 -8.23 31.56 17.95
C ILE A 266 -9.75 31.61 17.84
N SER A 267 -10.34 32.80 17.76
CA SER A 267 -11.78 32.94 17.62
C SER A 267 -12.27 32.58 16.22
N HIS A 268 -13.54 32.17 16.09
CA HIS A 268 -14.18 31.92 14.79
C HIS A 268 -14.26 33.17 13.90
N GLN A 269 -14.18 34.36 14.50
CA GLN A 269 -14.10 35.61 13.75
C GLN A 269 -12.69 35.82 13.20
N ASP A 270 -11.66 35.62 14.03
CA ASP A 270 -10.26 35.88 13.66
C ASP A 270 -9.71 34.86 12.67
N ILE A 271 -10.12 33.59 12.77
CA ILE A 271 -9.71 32.54 11.83
C ILE A 271 -10.14 32.83 10.39
N ARG A 272 -11.13 33.71 10.20
CA ARG A 272 -11.62 34.15 8.88
C ARG A 272 -10.94 35.42 8.35
N LYS A 273 -10.14 36.12 9.16
CA LYS A 273 -9.54 37.41 8.78
C LYS A 273 -8.35 37.30 7.83
N ARG A 274 -7.66 36.16 7.81
CA ARG A 274 -6.48 35.90 6.96
C ARG A 274 -6.59 34.52 6.31
N ASN A 275 -5.53 34.09 5.63
CA ASN A 275 -5.45 32.79 4.96
C ASN A 275 -5.18 31.63 5.92
N TYR A 276 -5.76 31.65 7.13
CA TYR A 276 -5.66 30.52 8.06
C TYR A 276 -6.42 29.30 7.55
N VAL A 277 -7.59 29.53 6.95
CA VAL A 277 -8.35 28.55 6.17
C VAL A 277 -8.17 28.89 4.70
N ARG A 278 -7.57 27.97 3.92
CA ARG A 278 -7.39 28.09 2.47
C ARG A 278 -7.53 26.70 1.86
N ASP A 279 -8.16 26.62 0.69
CA ASP A 279 -8.45 25.34 0.00
C ASP A 279 -9.10 24.29 0.91
N ASP A 280 -10.07 24.75 1.72
CA ASP A 280 -10.81 23.97 2.72
C ASP A 280 -9.91 23.20 3.71
N ALA A 281 -8.76 23.79 4.07
CA ALA A 281 -7.82 23.22 5.01
C ALA A 281 -7.20 24.27 5.94
N VAL A 282 -6.79 23.79 7.13
CA VAL A 282 -5.96 24.54 8.09
C VAL A 282 -4.68 23.74 8.40
N PHE A 283 -3.63 24.44 8.82
CA PHE A 283 -2.36 23.83 9.23
C PHE A 283 -2.01 24.22 10.66
N ILE A 284 -1.95 23.24 11.55
CA ILE A 284 -1.51 23.40 12.93
C ILE A 284 -0.07 22.91 13.01
N ARG A 285 0.83 23.78 13.46
CA ARG A 285 2.22 23.45 13.74
C ARG A 285 2.41 23.28 15.25
N ALA A 286 3.05 22.20 15.67
CA ALA A 286 3.56 22.03 17.02
C ALA A 286 5.09 21.88 16.95
N SER A 287 5.81 22.80 17.60
CA SER A 287 7.27 22.81 17.65
C SER A 287 7.72 22.55 19.09
N VAL A 288 8.59 21.57 19.29
CA VAL A 288 9.12 21.17 20.59
C VAL A 288 10.61 21.45 20.64
N GLU A 289 11.06 22.12 21.70
CA GLU A 289 12.48 22.37 21.93
C GLU A 289 13.25 21.05 22.08
N LEU A 290 14.24 20.83 21.21
CA LEU A 290 15.06 19.64 21.21
C LEU A 290 16.23 19.74 22.19
N PRO A 291 16.79 18.60 22.64
CA PRO A 291 18.05 18.58 23.36
C PRO A 291 19.15 19.29 22.55
N ARG A 292 20.00 20.07 23.24
CA ARG A 292 21.11 20.77 22.60
C ARG A 292 22.09 19.76 22.00
N LYS A 293 22.53 19.98 20.76
CA LYS A 293 23.66 19.24 20.20
C LYS A 293 24.90 19.56 21.02
N ILE A 294 25.56 18.54 21.56
CA ILE A 294 26.92 18.68 22.06
C ILE A 294 27.79 18.79 20.81
N LEU A 295 28.26 19.99 20.49
CA LEU A 295 29.29 20.18 19.47
C LEU A 295 30.59 19.61 20.05
N SER A 296 30.99 18.44 19.57
CA SER A 296 32.30 17.84 19.83
C SER A 296 33.35 18.42 18.88
#